data_AF-A0A948URY6-F1
#
_entry.id   AF-A0A948URY6-F1
#
_cell.length_a   1.000
_cell.length_b   1.000
_cell.length_c   1.000
_cell.angle_alpha   90.00
_cell.angle_beta   90.00
_cell.angle_gamma   90.00
#
_symmetry.space_group_name_H-M   'P 1'
#
loop_
_entity.id
_entity.type
_entity.pdbx_description
1 polymer ?
#
loop_
_entity_poly.entity_id
_entity_poly.type
_entity_poly.pdbx_seq_one_letter_code
_entity_poly.pdbx_strand_id
1 'polypeptide(L)'
;MKVIRLKNLSSKDYQRIIRRSAGKNAEILPIVRKTMENIRKYGDKALIADYKRKFGAQNYESLLVSKKEIKQAYKEVSKEFLIGINQMIKNITAVHQAQLPRKKDTVVNSEKGISVWREWRPIEKVGLYIPGGKAVYPSSVLMTAIPAIIAGCKEIIMCSPAREKGQIPFTTLVAADMIGLTKIYKIGGAQAIAAMIYGTESIPNVYKIFGAGNAYVTAAKMLALETISIDMPAGPSEIFIIADETANPAYIAADLLADGEHGEDSACVLITTSKKIADQTIKEIEKQLSRLSTEARAKESINKYGLFAIVDSLDEAIAFANEYAPEHLEIMIKKPELLVKKITNAGSLFLGNWTAKSTGDYATGANHILPTGGMAKMYPPLGVDAFGKWMQVQKCTKEGLEKIKNTIETIAQVEELPAHKNSVSIRFKKKKPFPTVSFSRPLLSFPRKRESRTLLTTRKYRVTK
;
A
#
# COMPACT_ATOMS: atom_id res chain seq x y z
N MET A 1 -35.22 9.86 -0.71
CA MET A 1 -34.21 10.89 -0.37
C MET A 1 -34.93 12.07 0.29
N LYS A 2 -34.43 12.61 1.42
CA LYS A 2 -35.04 13.75 2.12
C LYS A 2 -33.96 14.73 2.53
N VAL A 3 -34.18 16.02 2.29
CA VAL A 3 -33.31 17.09 2.78
C VAL A 3 -33.60 17.36 4.26
N ILE A 4 -32.56 17.39 5.08
CA ILE A 4 -32.66 17.69 6.52
C ILE A 4 -31.72 18.84 6.89
N ARG A 5 -31.89 19.43 8.08
CA ARG A 5 -30.85 20.26 8.69
C ARG A 5 -29.90 19.35 9.46
N LEU A 6 -28.59 19.53 9.30
CA LEU A 6 -27.59 18.63 9.90
C LEU A 6 -27.73 18.54 11.42
N LYS A 7 -27.93 19.68 12.10
CA LYS A 7 -28.21 19.74 13.56
C LYS A 7 -29.45 18.97 14.03
N ASN A 8 -30.35 18.60 13.12
CA ASN A 8 -31.55 17.81 13.41
C ASN A 8 -31.37 16.32 13.03
N LEU A 9 -30.17 15.88 12.64
CA LEU A 9 -29.89 14.49 12.31
C LEU A 9 -30.07 13.62 13.56
N SER A 10 -30.92 12.60 13.45
CA SER A 10 -31.21 11.70 14.58
C SER A 10 -29.95 10.94 14.99
N SER A 11 -29.81 10.58 16.26
CA SER A 11 -28.67 9.77 16.73
C SER A 11 -28.56 8.44 15.97
N LYS A 12 -29.69 7.86 15.54
CA LYS A 12 -29.72 6.62 14.75
C LYS A 12 -29.13 6.84 13.36
N ASP A 13 -29.56 7.88 12.65
CA ASP A 13 -29.03 8.20 11.31
C ASP A 13 -27.58 8.67 11.38
N TYR A 14 -27.22 9.41 12.41
CA TYR A 14 -25.86 9.79 12.71
C TYR A 14 -24.95 8.55 12.81
N GLN A 15 -25.31 7.58 13.64
CA GLN A 15 -24.53 6.35 13.79
C GLN A 15 -24.53 5.52 12.50
N ARG A 16 -25.63 5.48 11.74
CA ARG A 16 -25.69 4.81 10.42
C ARG A 16 -24.68 5.39 9.44
N ILE A 17 -24.59 6.72 9.36
CA ILE A 17 -23.69 7.43 8.46
C ILE A 17 -22.25 7.33 8.96
N ILE A 18 -21.96 7.60 10.24
CA ILE A 18 -20.58 7.53 10.75
C ILE A 18 -20.04 6.11 10.77
N ARG A 19 -20.88 5.09 11.03
CA ARG A 19 -20.48 3.67 11.06
C ARG A 19 -20.81 2.91 9.77
N ARG A 20 -20.86 3.57 8.61
CA ARG A 20 -21.22 2.98 7.31
C ARG A 20 -20.44 1.70 6.93
N SER A 21 -19.21 1.55 7.42
CA SER A 21 -18.35 0.38 7.15
C SER A 21 -18.32 -0.64 8.30
N ALA A 22 -19.11 -0.44 9.36
CA ALA A 22 -19.18 -1.35 10.49
C ALA A 22 -20.15 -2.51 10.19
N GLY A 23 -19.62 -3.74 10.22
CA GLY A 23 -20.45 -4.94 10.35
C GLY A 23 -20.66 -5.76 9.08
N LYS A 24 -19.69 -6.61 8.76
CA LYS A 24 -19.88 -7.99 8.23
C LYS A 24 -18.80 -8.98 8.72
N ASN A 25 -17.88 -8.53 9.58
CA ASN A 25 -16.67 -9.29 9.91
C ASN A 25 -16.98 -10.55 10.75
N ALA A 26 -17.94 -10.51 11.66
CA ALA A 26 -18.22 -11.62 12.56
C ALA A 26 -18.61 -12.92 11.83
N GLU A 27 -19.39 -12.81 10.75
CA GLU A 27 -19.82 -13.97 9.94
C GLU A 27 -18.76 -14.38 8.90
N ILE A 28 -18.04 -13.42 8.33
CA ILE A 28 -17.07 -13.65 7.24
C ILE A 28 -15.75 -14.22 7.78
N LEU A 29 -15.30 -13.79 8.96
CA LEU A 29 -13.99 -14.15 9.50
C LEU A 29 -13.78 -15.66 9.65
N PRO A 30 -14.72 -16.47 10.20
CA PRO A 30 -14.55 -17.92 10.27
C PRO A 30 -14.38 -18.58 8.90
N ILE A 31 -15.13 -18.13 7.89
CA ILE A 31 -15.06 -18.66 6.51
C ILE A 31 -13.71 -18.33 5.88
N VAL A 32 -13.27 -17.09 6.05
CA VAL A 32 -11.97 -16.61 5.53
C VAL A 32 -10.83 -17.35 6.20
N ARG A 33 -10.84 -17.50 7.53
CA ARG A 33 -9.81 -18.24 8.27
C ARG A 33 -9.68 -19.67 7.77
N LYS A 34 -10.80 -20.39 7.63
CA LYS A 34 -10.83 -21.74 7.06
C LYS A 34 -10.26 -21.80 5.65
N THR A 35 -10.56 -20.80 4.81
CA THR A 35 -10.03 -20.73 3.44
C THR A 35 -8.52 -20.49 3.44
N MET A 36 -8.03 -19.57 4.27
CA MET A 36 -6.60 -19.28 4.40
C MET A 36 -5.82 -20.49 4.93
N GLU A 37 -6.35 -21.20 5.94
CA GLU A 37 -5.75 -22.43 6.46
C GLU A 37 -5.70 -23.55 5.42
N ASN A 38 -6.75 -23.68 4.59
CA ASN A 38 -6.76 -24.64 3.51
C ASN A 38 -5.66 -24.36 2.47
N ILE A 39 -5.42 -23.08 2.12
CA ILE A 39 -4.30 -22.72 1.24
C ILE A 39 -2.96 -22.97 1.93
N ARG A 40 -2.81 -22.62 3.21
CA ARG A 40 -1.58 -22.87 3.97
C ARG A 40 -1.20 -24.35 4.01
N LYS A 41 -2.19 -25.25 4.13
CA LYS A 41 -1.97 -26.70 4.25
C LYS A 41 -1.77 -27.40 2.91
N TYR A 42 -2.45 -26.94 1.86
CA TYR A 42 -2.53 -27.68 0.59
C TYR A 42 -2.02 -26.92 -0.64
N GLY A 43 -1.55 -25.67 -0.48
CA GLY A 43 -0.87 -24.91 -1.52
C GLY A 43 -1.65 -24.86 -2.85
N ASP A 44 -0.92 -25.09 -3.94
CA ASP A 44 -1.46 -25.10 -5.30
C ASP A 44 -2.57 -26.13 -5.49
N LYS A 45 -2.53 -27.28 -4.81
CA LYS A 45 -3.59 -28.29 -4.91
C LYS A 45 -4.96 -27.70 -4.56
N ALA A 46 -5.03 -26.87 -3.52
CA ALA A 46 -6.27 -26.20 -3.14
C ALA A 46 -6.67 -25.10 -4.13
N LEU A 47 -5.71 -24.31 -4.63
CA LEU A 47 -5.97 -23.25 -5.61
C LEU A 47 -6.49 -23.81 -6.94
N ILE A 48 -5.86 -24.87 -7.43
CA ILE A 48 -6.23 -25.56 -8.66
C ILE A 48 -7.60 -26.20 -8.51
N ALA A 49 -7.90 -26.84 -7.37
CA ALA A 49 -9.21 -27.40 -7.11
C ALA A 49 -10.32 -26.33 -7.12
N ASP A 50 -10.09 -25.17 -6.49
CA ASP A 50 -11.03 -24.04 -6.53
C ASP A 50 -11.24 -23.52 -7.96
N TYR A 51 -10.15 -23.35 -8.71
CA TYR A 51 -10.20 -22.90 -10.10
C TYR A 51 -10.99 -23.88 -10.98
N LYS A 52 -10.67 -25.18 -10.94
CA LYS A 52 -11.34 -26.21 -11.72
C LYS A 52 -12.82 -26.33 -11.36
N ARG A 53 -13.18 -26.17 -10.08
CA ARG A 53 -14.57 -26.14 -9.63
C ARG A 53 -15.34 -24.95 -10.22
N LYS A 54 -14.72 -23.77 -10.28
CA LYS A 54 -15.38 -22.54 -10.76
C LYS A 54 -15.46 -22.44 -12.28
N PHE A 55 -14.43 -22.91 -12.98
CA PHE A 55 -14.27 -22.66 -14.41
C PHE A 55 -14.23 -23.93 -15.26
N GLY A 56 -14.24 -25.12 -14.65
CA GLY A 56 -14.10 -26.40 -15.34
C GLY A 56 -12.63 -26.83 -15.49
N ALA A 57 -12.38 -28.14 -15.39
CA ALA A 57 -11.03 -28.70 -15.46
C ALA A 57 -10.36 -28.50 -16.83
N GLN A 58 -11.15 -28.45 -17.90
CA GLN A 58 -10.72 -28.24 -19.28
C GLN A 58 -10.14 -26.83 -19.53
N ASN A 59 -10.48 -25.86 -18.67
CA ASN A 59 -10.02 -24.47 -18.78
C ASN A 59 -8.78 -24.20 -17.89
N TYR A 60 -8.27 -25.22 -17.20
CA TYR A 60 -7.07 -25.11 -16.39
C TYR A 60 -5.84 -25.52 -17.18
N GLU A 61 -4.92 -24.57 -17.40
CA GLU A 61 -3.58 -24.84 -17.92
C GLU A 61 -2.50 -24.55 -16.87
N SER A 62 -2.56 -23.36 -16.27
CA SER A 62 -1.64 -22.87 -15.24
C SER A 62 -2.30 -21.78 -14.42
N LEU A 63 -1.85 -21.59 -13.18
CA LEU A 63 -2.20 -20.42 -12.37
C LEU A 63 -1.52 -19.14 -12.88
N LEU A 64 -0.30 -19.25 -13.41
CA LEU A 64 0.46 -18.13 -13.98
C LEU A 64 -0.06 -17.82 -15.39
N VAL A 65 -0.29 -16.54 -15.68
CA VAL A 65 -0.68 -16.08 -17.02
C VAL A 65 0.47 -16.31 -17.99
N SER A 66 0.16 -16.90 -19.14
CA SER A 66 1.11 -17.17 -20.22
C SER A 66 1.29 -15.97 -21.14
N LYS A 67 2.44 -15.92 -21.84
CA LYS A 67 2.67 -14.95 -22.93
C LYS A 67 1.65 -15.08 -24.06
N LYS A 68 1.06 -16.27 -24.26
CA LYS A 68 0.02 -16.52 -25.27
C LYS A 68 -1.28 -15.80 -24.89
N GLU A 69 -1.69 -15.88 -23.63
CA GLU A 69 -2.87 -15.16 -23.11
C GLU A 69 -2.69 -13.64 -23.26
N ILE A 70 -1.51 -13.10 -22.93
CA ILE A 70 -1.20 -11.68 -23.12
C ILE A 70 -1.31 -11.28 -24.60
N LYS A 71 -0.67 -12.04 -25.51
CA LYS A 71 -0.76 -11.78 -26.96
C LYS A 71 -2.19 -11.82 -27.49
N GLN A 72 -3.04 -12.71 -26.96
CA GLN A 72 -4.45 -12.72 -27.33
C GLN A 72 -5.16 -11.49 -26.79
N ALA A 73 -4.91 -11.08 -25.55
CA ALA A 73 -5.55 -9.92 -24.95
C ALA A 73 -5.34 -8.63 -25.76
N TYR A 74 -4.16 -8.42 -26.33
CA TYR A 74 -3.90 -7.26 -27.22
C TYR A 74 -4.74 -7.25 -28.50
N LYS A 75 -5.23 -8.40 -28.98
CA LYS A 75 -6.11 -8.46 -30.16
C LYS A 75 -7.56 -8.09 -29.84
N GLU A 76 -7.93 -8.15 -28.57
CA GLU A 76 -9.30 -8.01 -28.09
C GLU A 76 -9.57 -6.62 -27.49
N VAL A 77 -8.54 -5.79 -27.32
CA VAL A 77 -8.69 -4.42 -26.79
C VAL A 77 -8.65 -3.38 -27.91
N SER A 78 -9.41 -2.30 -27.75
CA SER A 78 -9.46 -1.24 -28.75
C SER A 78 -8.24 -0.32 -28.67
N LYS A 79 -7.98 0.43 -29.75
CA LYS A 79 -6.90 1.43 -29.79
C LYS A 79 -7.17 2.56 -28.79
N GLU A 80 -8.43 2.95 -28.63
CA GLU A 80 -8.87 4.00 -27.70
C GLU A 80 -8.56 3.61 -26.26
N PHE A 81 -8.78 2.33 -25.89
CA PHE A 81 -8.37 1.81 -24.58
C PHE A 81 -6.85 1.92 -24.38
N LEU A 82 -6.04 1.54 -25.37
CA LEU A 82 -4.58 1.65 -25.29
C LEU A 82 -4.12 3.11 -25.14
N ILE A 83 -4.76 4.05 -25.84
CA ILE A 83 -4.48 5.48 -25.69
C ILE A 83 -4.81 5.95 -24.27
N GLY A 84 -5.99 5.57 -23.75
CA GLY A 84 -6.42 5.90 -22.39
C GLY A 84 -5.45 5.37 -21.34
N ILE A 85 -5.08 4.08 -21.41
CA ILE A 85 -4.12 3.46 -20.49
C ILE A 85 -2.75 4.12 -20.56
N ASN A 86 -2.25 4.46 -21.75
CA ASN A 86 -0.98 5.19 -21.88
C ASN A 86 -1.03 6.56 -21.20
N GLN A 87 -2.14 7.28 -21.34
CA GLN A 87 -2.34 8.57 -20.66
C GLN A 87 -2.38 8.42 -19.14
N MET A 88 -3.06 7.37 -18.64
CA MET A 88 -3.06 7.03 -17.21
C MET A 88 -1.64 6.72 -16.70
N ILE A 89 -0.91 5.85 -17.41
CA ILE A 89 0.48 5.49 -17.06
C ILE A 89 1.34 6.75 -16.95
N LYS A 90 1.26 7.66 -17.93
CA LYS A 90 2.00 8.93 -17.93
C LYS A 90 1.71 9.76 -16.68
N ASN A 91 0.43 9.98 -16.36
CA ASN A 91 0.03 10.88 -15.28
C ASN A 91 0.32 10.28 -13.90
N ILE A 92 0.00 8.99 -13.69
CA ILE A 92 0.30 8.28 -12.43
C ILE A 92 1.81 8.25 -12.20
N THR A 93 2.59 7.98 -13.24
CA THR A 93 4.07 7.96 -13.16
C THR A 93 4.60 9.33 -12.76
N ALA A 94 4.13 10.41 -13.38
CA ALA A 94 4.58 11.76 -13.07
C ALA A 94 4.36 12.12 -11.58
N VAL A 95 3.17 11.82 -11.04
CA VAL A 95 2.84 12.10 -9.64
C VAL A 95 3.71 11.27 -8.68
N HIS A 96 3.79 9.96 -8.89
CA HIS A 96 4.50 9.07 -7.97
C HIS A 96 6.02 9.22 -8.05
N GLN A 97 6.58 9.60 -9.20
CA GLN A 97 8.00 9.95 -9.31
C GLN A 97 8.33 11.22 -8.50
N ALA A 98 7.46 12.24 -8.58
CA ALA A 98 7.65 13.48 -7.83
C ALA A 98 7.57 13.27 -6.30
N GLN A 99 6.83 12.25 -5.85
CA GLN A 99 6.62 11.92 -4.45
C GLN A 99 7.62 10.90 -3.88
N LEU A 100 8.51 10.33 -4.70
CA LEU A 100 9.46 9.31 -4.26
C LEU A 100 10.37 9.87 -3.14
N PRO A 101 10.42 9.24 -1.95
CA PRO A 101 11.27 9.71 -0.86
C PRO A 101 12.75 9.75 -1.26
N ARG A 102 13.48 10.74 -0.72
CA ARG A 102 14.94 10.80 -0.87
C ARG A 102 15.57 9.56 -0.23
N LYS A 103 16.59 8.99 -0.88
CA LYS A 103 17.29 7.79 -0.38
C LYS A 103 17.92 7.97 1.00
N LYS A 104 18.31 9.18 1.36
CA LYS A 104 18.93 9.52 2.65
C LYS A 104 18.26 10.76 3.22
N ASP A 105 17.85 10.65 4.48
CA ASP A 105 17.27 11.74 5.26
C ASP A 105 18.37 12.64 5.85
N THR A 106 17.95 13.73 6.49
CA THR A 106 18.84 14.68 7.19
C THR A 106 19.70 13.96 8.22
N VAL A 107 21.00 14.26 8.21
CA VAL A 107 21.93 13.77 9.24
C VAL A 107 21.86 14.70 10.44
N VAL A 108 21.40 14.16 11.57
CA VAL A 108 21.30 14.86 12.84
C VAL A 108 22.54 14.53 13.66
N ASN A 109 23.31 15.55 14.05
CA ASN A 109 24.39 15.41 15.01
C ASN A 109 23.85 15.76 16.39
N SER A 110 23.33 14.77 17.11
CA SER A 110 22.76 14.98 18.45
C SER A 110 23.83 15.41 19.45
N GLU A 111 25.06 14.96 19.26
CA GLU A 111 26.24 15.32 20.04
C GLU A 111 27.48 15.36 19.15
N LYS A 112 28.52 16.11 19.55
CA LYS A 112 29.79 16.09 18.80
C LYS A 112 30.36 14.68 18.79
N GLY A 113 30.51 14.11 17.59
CA GLY A 113 31.01 12.75 17.38
C GLY A 113 29.91 11.68 17.29
N ILE A 114 28.63 12.07 17.34
CA ILE A 114 27.46 11.20 17.20
C ILE A 114 26.58 11.72 16.07
N SER A 115 26.27 10.84 15.11
CA SER A 115 25.41 11.17 13.97
C SER A 115 24.32 10.12 13.81
N VAL A 116 23.09 10.57 13.57
CA VAL A 116 21.93 9.71 13.33
C VAL A 116 21.22 10.20 12.07
N TRP A 117 20.84 9.27 11.19
CA TRP A 117 20.02 9.56 10.01
C TRP A 117 19.14 8.36 9.67
N ARG A 118 18.30 8.51 8.65
CA ARG A 118 17.53 7.40 8.08
C ARG A 118 17.87 7.22 6.60
N GLU A 119 17.82 5.98 6.15
CA GLU A 119 17.93 5.66 4.73
C GLU A 119 16.68 4.95 4.24
N TRP A 120 16.11 5.42 3.14
CA TRP A 120 14.93 4.83 2.53
C TRP A 120 15.32 3.63 1.67
N ARG A 121 14.54 2.56 1.76
CA ARG A 121 14.72 1.33 0.99
C ARG A 121 13.37 0.79 0.51
N PRO A 122 13.26 0.31 -0.73
CA PRO A 122 12.06 -0.38 -1.17
C PRO A 122 11.83 -1.69 -0.41
N ILE A 123 10.57 -2.09 -0.33
CA ILE A 123 10.17 -3.43 0.08
C ILE A 123 10.56 -4.38 -1.05
N GLU A 124 11.25 -5.47 -0.72
CA GLU A 124 11.82 -6.34 -1.75
C GLU A 124 10.75 -7.15 -2.51
N LYS A 125 9.75 -7.67 -1.79
CA LYS A 125 8.67 -8.50 -2.34
C LYS A 125 7.30 -7.94 -1.96
N VAL A 126 6.50 -7.61 -2.96
CA VAL A 126 5.16 -7.04 -2.78
C VAL A 126 4.12 -7.78 -3.60
N GLY A 127 2.94 -7.96 -3.02
CA GLY A 127 1.79 -8.61 -3.66
C GLY A 127 0.69 -7.60 -3.95
N LEU A 128 0.18 -7.58 -5.17
CA LEU A 128 -0.86 -6.67 -5.62
C LEU A 128 -2.14 -7.47 -5.86
N TYR A 129 -3.18 -7.20 -5.10
CA TYR A 129 -4.49 -7.77 -5.33
C TYR A 129 -5.32 -6.83 -6.20
N ILE A 130 -5.76 -7.30 -7.36
CA ILE A 130 -6.61 -6.54 -8.28
C ILE A 130 -8.03 -7.11 -8.22
N PRO A 131 -9.04 -6.29 -7.85
CA PRO A 131 -10.43 -6.73 -7.81
C PRO A 131 -10.95 -7.22 -9.16
N GLY A 132 -12.03 -8.00 -9.12
CA GLY A 132 -12.74 -8.43 -10.31
C GLY A 132 -14.09 -9.07 -9.97
N GLY A 133 -14.64 -9.88 -10.88
CA GLY A 133 -15.97 -10.46 -10.75
C GLY A 133 -17.04 -9.59 -11.41
N LYS A 134 -17.67 -8.67 -10.67
CA LYS A 134 -18.79 -7.84 -11.17
C LYS A 134 -18.35 -6.74 -12.16
N ALA A 135 -17.16 -6.16 -11.96
CA ALA A 135 -16.58 -5.10 -12.80
C ALA A 135 -15.07 -5.32 -13.02
N VAL A 136 -14.52 -4.69 -14.05
CA VAL A 136 -13.14 -4.86 -14.51
C VAL A 136 -12.33 -3.61 -14.14
N TYR A 137 -11.15 -3.79 -13.54
CA TYR A 137 -10.39 -2.70 -12.94
C TYR A 137 -8.96 -2.61 -13.49
N PRO A 138 -8.77 -2.25 -14.78
CA PRO A 138 -7.43 -2.04 -15.33
C PRO A 138 -6.72 -0.86 -14.66
N SER A 139 -7.47 0.14 -14.19
CA SER A 139 -6.96 1.29 -13.46
C SER A 139 -6.27 0.88 -12.15
N SER A 140 -6.85 -0.04 -11.36
CA SER A 140 -6.26 -0.51 -10.10
C SER A 140 -4.94 -1.26 -10.30
N VAL A 141 -4.71 -1.85 -11.48
CA VAL A 141 -3.40 -2.41 -11.84
C VAL A 141 -2.36 -1.29 -11.82
N LEU A 142 -2.64 -0.20 -12.52
CA LEU A 142 -1.72 0.93 -12.63
C LEU A 142 -1.50 1.62 -11.27
N MET A 143 -2.58 1.83 -10.52
CA MET A 143 -2.54 2.49 -9.20
C MET A 143 -1.74 1.72 -8.15
N THR A 144 -1.65 0.40 -8.26
CA THR A 144 -0.82 -0.42 -7.36
C THR A 144 0.59 -0.65 -7.88
N ALA A 145 0.75 -0.94 -9.17
CA ALA A 145 2.01 -1.44 -9.71
C ALA A 145 2.99 -0.32 -10.08
N ILE A 146 2.52 0.82 -10.60
CA ILE A 146 3.40 1.96 -10.93
C ILE A 146 4.17 2.46 -9.71
N PRO A 147 3.54 2.74 -8.55
CA PRO A 147 4.30 3.12 -7.36
C PRO A 147 5.27 2.02 -6.88
N ALA A 148 4.90 0.74 -6.97
CA ALA A 148 5.81 -0.37 -6.64
C ALA A 148 7.07 -0.40 -7.52
N ILE A 149 6.90 -0.18 -8.83
CA ILE A 149 8.00 -0.12 -9.81
C ILE A 149 8.89 1.10 -9.53
N ILE A 150 8.30 2.28 -9.34
CA ILE A 150 9.04 3.53 -9.06
C ILE A 150 9.81 3.41 -7.74
N ALA A 151 9.23 2.78 -6.73
CA ALA A 151 9.91 2.53 -5.47
C ALA A 151 11.16 1.64 -5.65
N GLY A 152 11.17 0.76 -6.65
CA GLY A 152 12.24 -0.20 -6.90
C GLY A 152 12.03 -1.53 -6.17
N CYS A 153 10.77 -1.94 -5.96
CA CYS A 153 10.45 -3.28 -5.47
C CYS A 153 10.98 -4.33 -6.47
N LYS A 154 11.72 -5.34 -5.99
CA LYS A 154 12.39 -6.31 -6.87
C LYS A 154 11.45 -7.38 -7.39
N GLU A 155 10.54 -7.84 -6.54
CA GLU A 155 9.57 -8.88 -6.86
C GLU A 155 8.17 -8.35 -6.64
N ILE A 156 7.46 -8.12 -7.75
CA ILE A 156 6.08 -7.64 -7.77
C ILE A 156 5.23 -8.77 -8.35
N ILE A 157 4.32 -9.30 -7.55
CA ILE A 157 3.33 -10.29 -8.03
C ILE A 157 1.95 -9.68 -8.03
N MET A 158 1.14 -10.05 -9.01
CA MET A 158 -0.25 -9.63 -9.14
C MET A 158 -1.16 -10.85 -9.06
N CYS A 159 -2.18 -10.79 -8.22
CA CYS A 159 -3.28 -11.76 -8.21
C CYS A 159 -4.57 -11.07 -8.64
N SER A 160 -5.30 -11.66 -9.59
CA SER A 160 -6.61 -11.18 -10.02
C SER A 160 -7.53 -12.38 -10.28
N PRO A 161 -8.80 -12.33 -9.86
CA PRO A 161 -9.75 -13.39 -10.16
C PRO A 161 -9.91 -13.55 -11.69
N ALA A 162 -9.87 -14.80 -12.13
CA ALA A 162 -10.34 -15.19 -13.44
C ALA A 162 -11.87 -14.99 -13.57
N ARG A 163 -12.33 -14.88 -14.82
CA ARG A 163 -13.74 -14.83 -15.22
C ARG A 163 -14.08 -16.00 -16.15
N GLU A 164 -14.95 -15.77 -17.12
CA GLU A 164 -15.36 -16.75 -18.13
C GLU A 164 -14.16 -17.52 -18.68
N LYS A 165 -14.31 -18.84 -18.77
CA LYS A 165 -13.27 -19.77 -19.24
C LYS A 165 -11.94 -19.69 -18.46
N GLY A 166 -11.95 -19.17 -17.23
CA GLY A 166 -10.77 -19.13 -16.37
C GLY A 166 -9.75 -18.03 -16.72
N GLN A 167 -10.12 -17.06 -17.56
CA GLN A 167 -9.18 -16.02 -18.00
C GLN A 167 -9.32 -14.73 -17.20
N ILE A 168 -8.21 -14.01 -16.99
CA ILE A 168 -8.27 -12.63 -16.50
C ILE A 168 -8.78 -11.74 -17.66
N PRO A 169 -9.61 -10.71 -17.39
CA PRO A 169 -10.07 -9.77 -18.41
C PRO A 169 -8.93 -9.20 -19.26
N PHE A 170 -9.13 -9.11 -20.57
CA PHE A 170 -8.09 -8.67 -21.51
C PHE A 170 -7.56 -7.27 -21.20
N THR A 171 -8.44 -6.33 -20.85
CA THR A 171 -8.04 -4.97 -20.46
C THR A 171 -7.16 -4.95 -19.21
N THR A 172 -7.45 -5.80 -18.23
CA THR A 172 -6.61 -5.97 -17.02
C THR A 172 -5.24 -6.56 -17.34
N LEU A 173 -5.18 -7.57 -18.21
CA LEU A 173 -3.91 -8.17 -18.64
C LEU A 173 -3.05 -7.20 -19.43
N VAL A 174 -3.64 -6.49 -20.38
CA VAL A 174 -2.94 -5.48 -21.20
C VAL A 174 -2.40 -4.37 -20.31
N ALA A 175 -3.18 -3.84 -19.37
CA ALA A 175 -2.71 -2.82 -18.44
C ALA A 175 -1.50 -3.29 -17.61
N ALA A 176 -1.49 -4.55 -17.17
CA ALA A 176 -0.38 -5.13 -16.41
C ALA A 176 0.88 -5.33 -17.28
N ASP A 177 0.72 -5.80 -18.51
CA ASP A 177 1.83 -6.02 -19.44
C ASP A 177 2.45 -4.71 -19.93
N MET A 178 1.64 -3.66 -20.17
CA MET A 178 2.12 -2.33 -20.60
C MET A 178 3.08 -1.66 -19.61
N ILE A 179 3.04 -2.06 -18.32
CA ILE A 179 3.97 -1.61 -17.28
C ILE A 179 5.00 -2.69 -16.88
N GLY A 180 5.07 -3.79 -17.64
CA GLY A 180 6.10 -4.82 -17.51
C GLY A 180 5.88 -5.85 -16.41
N LEU A 181 4.65 -6.04 -15.89
CA LEU A 181 4.38 -7.11 -14.93
C LEU A 181 4.42 -8.48 -15.61
N THR A 182 5.17 -9.42 -15.01
CA THR A 182 5.36 -10.77 -15.56
C THR A 182 4.81 -11.88 -14.66
N LYS A 183 4.68 -11.63 -13.35
CA LYS A 183 4.16 -12.59 -12.36
C LYS A 183 2.68 -12.29 -12.06
N ILE A 184 1.81 -12.67 -13.00
CA ILE A 184 0.37 -12.44 -12.91
C ILE A 184 -0.35 -13.77 -12.71
N TYR A 185 -1.10 -13.91 -11.61
CA TYR A 185 -1.74 -15.15 -11.20
C TYR A 185 -3.27 -15.05 -11.24
N LYS A 186 -3.91 -16.06 -11.82
CA LYS A 186 -5.36 -16.16 -12.10
C LYS A 186 -6.17 -16.62 -10.89
N ILE A 187 -5.92 -16.02 -9.74
CA ILE A 187 -6.60 -16.31 -8.47
C ILE A 187 -7.10 -15.03 -7.82
N GLY A 188 -8.24 -15.10 -7.14
CA GLY A 188 -8.83 -13.96 -6.43
C GLY A 188 -9.34 -14.34 -5.04
N GLY A 189 -9.96 -13.41 -4.33
CA GLY A 189 -10.54 -13.64 -3.01
C GLY A 189 -9.52 -13.91 -1.90
N ALA A 190 -10.00 -14.44 -0.77
CA ALA A 190 -9.18 -14.75 0.40
C ALA A 190 -8.06 -15.77 0.10
N GLN A 191 -8.27 -16.67 -0.85
CA GLN A 191 -7.28 -17.64 -1.29
C GLN A 191 -6.07 -16.99 -1.98
N ALA A 192 -6.27 -15.91 -2.74
CA ALA A 192 -5.18 -15.14 -3.32
C ALA A 192 -4.34 -14.44 -2.25
N ILE A 193 -5.03 -13.83 -1.28
CA ILE A 193 -4.36 -13.22 -0.12
C ILE A 193 -3.56 -14.27 0.65
N ALA A 194 -4.15 -15.43 0.93
CA ALA A 194 -3.47 -16.54 1.60
C ALA A 194 -2.23 -17.02 0.83
N ALA A 195 -2.33 -17.18 -0.49
CA ALA A 195 -1.22 -17.59 -1.34
C ALA A 195 -0.06 -16.59 -1.30
N MET A 196 -0.36 -15.29 -1.29
CA MET A 196 0.67 -14.24 -1.18
C MET A 196 1.30 -14.18 0.22
N ILE A 197 0.56 -14.50 1.29
CA ILE A 197 1.09 -14.54 2.66
C ILE A 197 2.02 -15.75 2.85
N TYR A 198 1.51 -16.94 2.55
CA TYR A 198 2.19 -18.19 2.89
C TYR A 198 3.17 -18.66 1.81
N GLY A 199 2.98 -18.22 0.57
CA GLY A 199 3.57 -18.85 -0.60
C GLY A 199 2.90 -20.20 -0.90
N THR A 200 3.03 -20.63 -2.14
CA THR A 200 2.69 -21.97 -2.63
C THR A 200 3.81 -22.47 -3.54
N GLU A 201 3.65 -23.64 -4.13
CA GLU A 201 4.60 -24.21 -5.07
C GLU A 201 4.81 -23.30 -6.30
N SER A 202 3.75 -22.63 -6.79
CA SER A 202 3.83 -21.71 -7.94
C SER A 202 3.87 -20.22 -7.58
N ILE A 203 3.41 -19.83 -6.38
CA ILE A 203 3.23 -18.43 -6.00
C ILE A 203 4.19 -18.08 -4.87
N PRO A 204 5.13 -17.14 -5.07
CA PRO A 204 6.06 -16.75 -4.01
C PRO A 204 5.33 -15.98 -2.91
N ASN A 205 5.82 -16.09 -1.68
CA ASN A 205 5.35 -15.24 -0.59
C ASN A 205 5.89 -13.81 -0.73
N VAL A 206 5.19 -12.85 -0.12
CA VAL A 206 5.54 -11.42 -0.14
C VAL A 206 5.66 -10.85 1.27
N TYR A 207 6.23 -9.64 1.39
CA TYR A 207 6.38 -8.96 2.68
C TYR A 207 5.26 -7.95 2.96
N LYS A 208 4.57 -7.49 1.91
CA LYS A 208 3.43 -6.58 2.02
C LYS A 208 2.43 -6.80 0.89
N ILE A 209 1.14 -6.78 1.22
CA ILE A 209 0.05 -6.88 0.25
C ILE A 209 -0.66 -5.54 0.08
N PHE A 210 -0.97 -5.19 -1.17
CA PHE A 210 -1.63 -3.96 -1.57
C PHE A 210 -2.89 -4.23 -2.38
N GLY A 211 -3.78 -3.26 -2.43
CA GLY A 211 -4.98 -3.27 -3.26
C GLY A 211 -6.26 -3.38 -2.46
N ALA A 212 -7.31 -2.73 -2.98
CA ALA A 212 -8.66 -2.83 -2.44
C ALA A 212 -9.28 -4.21 -2.72
N GLY A 213 -10.39 -4.52 -2.08
CA GLY A 213 -11.11 -5.75 -2.32
C GLY A 213 -12.46 -5.77 -1.61
N ASN A 214 -13.25 -6.82 -1.86
CA ASN A 214 -14.51 -7.00 -1.15
C ASN A 214 -14.26 -7.39 0.31
N ALA A 215 -15.35 -7.50 1.09
CA ALA A 215 -15.29 -7.85 2.51
C ALA A 215 -14.47 -9.12 2.84
N TYR A 216 -14.46 -10.13 1.97
CA TYR A 216 -13.65 -11.35 2.16
C TYR A 216 -12.15 -11.10 1.99
N VAL A 217 -11.79 -10.29 0.98
CA VAL A 217 -10.40 -9.88 0.75
C VAL A 217 -9.91 -9.00 1.88
N THR A 218 -10.72 -8.01 2.30
CA THR A 218 -10.38 -7.15 3.44
C THR A 218 -10.22 -7.97 4.72
N ALA A 219 -11.14 -8.89 5.02
CA ALA A 219 -11.02 -9.78 6.16
C ALA A 219 -9.73 -10.64 6.10
N ALA A 220 -9.37 -11.16 4.91
CA ALA A 220 -8.14 -11.92 4.72
C ALA A 220 -6.89 -11.04 4.92
N LYS A 221 -6.90 -9.80 4.43
CA LYS A 221 -5.83 -8.81 4.64
C LYS A 221 -5.69 -8.44 6.12
N MET A 222 -6.80 -8.30 6.84
CA MET A 222 -6.77 -8.05 8.28
C MET A 222 -6.14 -9.23 9.04
N LEU A 223 -6.47 -10.47 8.67
CA LEU A 223 -5.81 -11.66 9.24
C LEU A 223 -4.33 -11.76 8.83
N ALA A 224 -3.94 -11.19 7.69
CA ALA A 224 -2.55 -11.15 7.24
C ALA A 224 -1.63 -10.41 8.21
N LEU A 225 -2.16 -9.43 8.95
CA LEU A 225 -1.40 -8.61 9.92
C LEU A 225 -0.76 -9.42 11.05
N GLU A 226 -1.21 -10.67 11.27
CA GLU A 226 -0.55 -11.62 12.18
C GLU A 226 0.83 -12.09 11.65
N THR A 227 1.11 -11.92 10.35
CA THR A 227 2.32 -12.47 9.69
C THR A 227 3.07 -11.46 8.82
N ILE A 228 2.36 -10.65 8.03
CA ILE A 228 2.93 -9.65 7.11
C ILE A 228 2.15 -8.34 7.16
N SER A 229 2.69 -7.29 6.56
CA SER A 229 1.99 -6.00 6.50
C SER A 229 0.98 -5.91 5.34
N ILE A 230 0.03 -5.00 5.46
CA ILE A 230 -0.85 -4.56 4.36
C ILE A 230 -0.72 -3.06 4.16
N ASP A 231 -1.21 -2.53 3.05
CA ASP A 231 -1.40 -1.09 2.84
C ASP A 231 -2.39 -0.48 3.84
N MET A 232 -3.65 -0.88 3.76
CA MET A 232 -4.74 -0.38 4.59
C MET A 232 -5.96 -1.33 4.56
N PRO A 233 -6.82 -1.29 5.58
CA PRO A 233 -8.17 -1.83 5.49
C PRO A 233 -8.97 -1.04 4.45
N ALA A 234 -9.66 -1.74 3.56
CA ALA A 234 -10.58 -1.12 2.59
C ALA A 234 -12.01 -1.60 2.88
N GLY A 235 -12.95 -0.66 2.96
CA GLY A 235 -14.38 -0.91 3.04
C GLY A 235 -15.09 -0.54 1.72
N PRO A 236 -16.43 -0.41 1.75
CA PRO A 236 -17.18 0.18 0.64
C PRO A 236 -16.69 1.58 0.29
N SER A 237 -16.89 1.99 -0.96
CA SER A 237 -16.51 3.32 -1.45
C SER A 237 -17.41 4.42 -0.90
N GLU A 238 -16.87 5.63 -0.81
CA GLU A 238 -17.55 6.78 -0.23
C GLU A 238 -17.24 8.09 -0.96
N ILE A 239 -18.27 8.90 -1.16
CA ILE A 239 -18.14 10.27 -1.62
C ILE A 239 -18.87 11.24 -0.68
N PHE A 240 -18.18 12.32 -0.33
CA PHE A 240 -18.70 13.40 0.48
C PHE A 240 -18.52 14.72 -0.26
N ILE A 241 -19.59 15.47 -0.46
CA ILE A 241 -19.57 16.74 -1.21
C ILE A 241 -19.97 17.87 -0.28
N ILE A 242 -19.12 18.89 -0.16
CA ILE A 242 -19.43 20.18 0.43
C ILE A 242 -19.75 21.16 -0.69
N ALA A 243 -20.95 21.74 -0.68
CA ALA A 243 -21.41 22.64 -1.73
C ALA A 243 -22.00 23.96 -1.19
N ASP A 244 -21.78 25.07 -1.90
CA ASP A 244 -22.45 26.35 -1.66
C ASP A 244 -23.46 26.64 -2.78
N GLU A 245 -24.08 27.82 -2.75
CA GLU A 245 -25.06 28.26 -3.75
C GLU A 245 -24.51 28.40 -5.19
N THR A 246 -23.20 28.37 -5.38
CA THR A 246 -22.53 28.45 -6.69
C THR A 246 -22.31 27.09 -7.34
N ALA A 247 -22.52 26.01 -6.61
CA ALA A 247 -22.41 24.65 -7.12
C ALA A 247 -23.49 24.35 -8.17
N ASN A 248 -23.19 23.43 -9.08
CA ASN A 248 -24.16 22.94 -10.05
C ASN A 248 -24.83 21.66 -9.54
N PRO A 249 -26.15 21.65 -9.27
CA PRO A 249 -26.86 20.48 -8.76
C PRO A 249 -26.74 19.24 -9.64
N ALA A 250 -26.62 19.41 -10.97
CA ALA A 250 -26.48 18.30 -11.90
C ALA A 250 -25.11 17.63 -11.82
N TYR A 251 -24.05 18.39 -11.50
CA TYR A 251 -22.70 17.85 -11.31
C TYR A 251 -22.64 17.07 -9.99
N ILE A 252 -23.12 17.67 -8.89
CA ILE A 252 -23.24 16.98 -7.59
C ILE A 252 -24.00 15.65 -7.74
N ALA A 253 -25.14 15.67 -8.45
CA ALA A 253 -25.92 14.45 -8.69
C ALA A 253 -25.12 13.38 -9.44
N ALA A 254 -24.37 13.77 -10.47
CA ALA A 254 -23.54 12.86 -11.27
C ALA A 254 -22.42 12.25 -10.41
N ASP A 255 -21.74 13.05 -9.58
CA ASP A 255 -20.63 12.58 -8.74
C ASP A 255 -21.12 11.66 -7.61
N LEU A 256 -22.26 11.96 -6.97
CA LEU A 256 -22.89 11.07 -6.00
C LEU A 256 -23.28 9.72 -6.63
N LEU A 257 -23.84 9.73 -7.84
CA LEU A 257 -24.23 8.52 -8.57
C LEU A 257 -23.01 7.72 -9.04
N ALA A 258 -21.94 8.39 -9.47
CA ALA A 258 -20.70 7.76 -9.91
C ALA A 258 -20.07 6.91 -8.79
N ASP A 259 -20.21 7.31 -7.53
CA ASP A 259 -19.79 6.47 -6.40
C ASP A 259 -20.85 5.42 -6.01
N GLY A 260 -22.13 5.81 -5.98
CA GLY A 260 -23.24 4.91 -5.63
C GLY A 260 -23.32 3.64 -6.50
N GLU A 261 -22.86 3.70 -7.76
CA GLU A 261 -22.83 2.55 -8.64
C GLU A 261 -21.69 1.54 -8.38
N HIS A 262 -20.75 1.84 -7.49
CA HIS A 262 -19.69 0.88 -7.12
C HIS A 262 -20.27 -0.32 -6.35
N GLY A 263 -21.20 -0.08 -5.45
CA GLY A 263 -21.78 -1.10 -4.57
C GLY A 263 -22.99 -0.61 -3.81
N GLU A 264 -23.89 -1.53 -3.45
CA GLU A 264 -25.09 -1.27 -2.62
C GLU A 264 -24.76 -0.74 -1.22
N ASP A 265 -23.50 -0.88 -0.80
CA ASP A 265 -22.97 -0.42 0.48
C ASP A 265 -22.11 0.85 0.36
N SER A 266 -22.05 1.49 -0.81
CA SER A 266 -21.35 2.77 -0.98
C SER A 266 -22.11 3.90 -0.29
N ALA A 267 -21.41 4.94 0.16
CA ALA A 267 -22.01 6.07 0.87
C ALA A 267 -21.96 7.36 0.05
N CYS A 268 -23.11 8.01 -0.12
CA CYS A 268 -23.27 9.24 -0.90
C CYS A 268 -23.74 10.38 0.01
N VAL A 269 -22.85 11.33 0.34
CA VAL A 269 -23.15 12.40 1.30
C VAL A 269 -23.04 13.77 0.63
N LEU A 270 -24.09 14.57 0.71
CA LEU A 270 -24.12 15.99 0.36
C LEU A 270 -24.38 16.84 1.60
N ILE A 271 -23.45 17.75 1.88
CA ILE A 271 -23.61 18.81 2.89
C ILE A 271 -23.53 20.16 2.17
N THR A 272 -24.55 21.01 2.36
CA THR A 272 -24.59 22.30 1.67
C THR A 272 -25.12 23.43 2.55
N THR A 273 -24.69 24.66 2.28
CA THR A 273 -25.29 25.87 2.88
C THR A 273 -26.61 26.28 2.19
N SER A 274 -26.97 25.64 1.07
CA SER A 274 -28.10 26.06 0.24
C SER A 274 -29.18 24.99 0.14
N LYS A 275 -30.36 25.28 0.70
CA LYS A 275 -31.56 24.44 0.54
C LYS A 275 -31.91 24.22 -0.93
N LYS A 276 -31.76 25.27 -1.75
CA LYS A 276 -32.05 25.21 -3.19
C LYS A 276 -31.16 24.18 -3.88
N ILE A 277 -29.86 24.16 -3.57
CA ILE A 277 -28.92 23.18 -4.12
C ILE A 277 -29.32 21.78 -3.71
N ALA A 278 -29.57 21.53 -2.42
CA ALA A 278 -29.98 20.20 -1.94
C ALA A 278 -31.25 19.69 -2.64
N ASP A 279 -32.30 20.52 -2.71
CA ASP A 279 -33.57 20.15 -3.36
C ASP A 279 -33.39 19.88 -4.87
N GLN A 280 -32.58 20.70 -5.55
CA GLN A 280 -32.32 20.54 -6.99
C GLN A 280 -31.44 19.33 -7.29
N THR A 281 -30.47 19.01 -6.43
CA THR A 281 -29.63 17.82 -6.58
C THR A 281 -30.47 16.55 -6.50
N ILE A 282 -31.42 16.45 -5.56
CA ILE A 282 -32.31 15.29 -5.48
C ILE A 282 -33.09 15.08 -6.78
N LYS A 283 -33.60 16.16 -7.39
CA LYS A 283 -34.32 16.07 -8.67
C LYS A 283 -33.41 15.60 -9.81
N GLU A 284 -32.17 16.09 -9.86
CA GLU A 284 -31.20 15.64 -10.87
C GLU A 284 -30.75 14.19 -10.63
N ILE A 285 -30.64 13.74 -9.38
CA ILE A 285 -30.39 12.32 -9.07
C ILE A 285 -31.51 11.46 -9.64
N GLU A 286 -32.78 11.78 -9.37
CA GLU A 286 -33.92 10.99 -9.89
C GLU A 286 -33.91 10.89 -11.42
N LYS A 287 -33.61 12.01 -12.08
CA LYS A 287 -33.53 12.10 -13.55
C LYS A 287 -32.37 11.28 -14.11
N GLN A 288 -31.18 11.38 -13.52
CA GLN A 288 -29.98 10.71 -14.01
C GLN A 288 -29.99 9.21 -13.69
N LEU A 289 -30.46 8.84 -12.49
CA LEU A 289 -30.51 7.46 -12.00
C LEU A 289 -31.28 6.53 -12.95
N SER A 290 -32.40 7.00 -13.51
CA SER A 290 -33.24 6.23 -14.46
C SER A 290 -32.55 5.87 -15.79
N ARG A 291 -31.38 6.45 -16.08
CA ARG A 291 -30.62 6.23 -17.31
C ARG A 291 -29.44 5.27 -17.09
N LEU A 292 -29.16 4.90 -15.85
CA LEU A 292 -28.02 4.05 -15.51
C LEU A 292 -28.39 2.58 -15.67
N SER A 293 -27.55 1.82 -16.36
CA SER A 293 -27.63 0.35 -16.34
C SER A 293 -27.40 -0.23 -14.93
N THR A 294 -26.79 0.56 -14.05
CA THR A 294 -26.50 0.27 -12.64
C THR A 294 -27.56 0.82 -11.68
N GLU A 295 -28.72 1.30 -12.18
CA GLU A 295 -29.77 1.97 -11.40
C GLU A 295 -30.07 1.29 -10.07
N ALA A 296 -30.38 -0.02 -10.09
CA ALA A 296 -30.79 -0.74 -8.88
C ALA A 296 -29.73 -0.70 -7.77
N ARG A 297 -28.44 -0.76 -8.15
CA ARG A 297 -27.32 -0.73 -7.22
C ARG A 297 -27.12 0.67 -6.63
N ALA A 298 -27.11 1.69 -7.49
CA ALA A 298 -26.96 3.08 -7.07
C ALA A 298 -28.12 3.54 -6.18
N LYS A 299 -29.35 3.14 -6.52
CA LYS A 299 -30.55 3.39 -5.73
C LYS A 299 -30.45 2.77 -4.33
N GLU A 300 -29.96 1.53 -4.24
CA GLU A 300 -29.80 0.85 -2.96
C GLU A 300 -28.74 1.50 -2.07
N SER A 301 -27.61 1.92 -2.65
CA SER A 301 -26.57 2.70 -1.96
C SER A 301 -27.14 3.99 -1.37
N ILE A 302 -27.85 4.78 -2.18
CA ILE A 302 -28.47 6.03 -1.73
C ILE A 302 -29.52 5.78 -0.65
N ASN A 303 -30.31 4.70 -0.73
CA ASN A 303 -31.30 4.37 0.28
C ASN A 303 -30.65 3.98 1.62
N LYS A 304 -29.55 3.20 1.58
CA LYS A 304 -28.87 2.72 2.79
C LYS A 304 -28.00 3.79 3.45
N TYR A 305 -27.24 4.54 2.67
CA TYR A 305 -26.19 5.43 3.17
C TYR A 305 -26.22 6.85 2.59
N GLY A 306 -27.28 7.22 1.87
CA GLY A 306 -27.49 8.58 1.41
C GLY A 306 -27.75 9.56 2.57
N LEU A 307 -27.09 10.73 2.53
CA LEU A 307 -27.36 11.86 3.41
C LEU A 307 -27.36 13.16 2.59
N PHE A 308 -28.45 13.92 2.68
CA PHE A 308 -28.59 15.24 2.06
C PHE A 308 -28.94 16.25 3.15
N ALA A 309 -27.96 17.03 3.60
CA ALA A 309 -28.12 17.92 4.74
C ALA A 309 -27.76 19.38 4.43
N ILE A 310 -28.50 20.29 5.05
CA ILE A 310 -28.23 21.72 5.06
C ILE A 310 -27.55 22.09 6.37
N VAL A 311 -26.51 22.91 6.29
CA VAL A 311 -25.80 23.51 7.41
C VAL A 311 -25.97 25.02 7.43
N ASP A 312 -25.81 25.64 8.60
CA ASP A 312 -25.91 27.09 8.73
C ASP A 312 -24.58 27.79 8.34
N SER A 313 -23.46 27.05 8.25
CA SER A 313 -22.15 27.58 7.84
C SER A 313 -21.23 26.53 7.21
N LEU A 314 -20.22 26.98 6.44
CA LEU A 314 -19.18 26.09 5.91
C LEU A 314 -18.33 25.47 7.03
N ASP A 315 -18.14 26.16 8.16
CA ASP A 315 -17.38 25.61 9.29
C ASP A 315 -18.09 24.40 9.92
N GLU A 316 -19.43 24.40 9.98
CA GLU A 316 -20.24 23.24 10.38
C GLU A 316 -20.06 22.07 9.39
N ALA A 317 -20.07 22.34 8.08
CA ALA A 317 -19.81 21.30 7.07
C ALA A 317 -18.41 20.69 7.20
N ILE A 318 -17.39 21.51 7.44
CA ILE A 318 -16.00 21.08 7.62
C ILE A 318 -15.85 20.23 8.88
N ALA A 319 -16.45 20.66 9.99
CA ALA A 319 -16.42 19.88 11.24
C ALA A 319 -16.99 18.48 11.02
N PHE A 320 -18.13 18.38 10.34
CA PHE A 320 -18.75 17.10 10.04
C PHE A 320 -17.94 16.26 9.05
N ALA A 321 -17.36 16.86 8.00
CA ALA A 321 -16.48 16.17 7.06
C ALA A 321 -15.23 15.60 7.76
N ASN A 322 -14.60 16.38 8.65
CA ASN A 322 -13.44 15.94 9.42
C ASN A 322 -13.79 14.81 10.40
N GLU A 323 -14.98 14.82 10.99
CA GLU A 323 -15.45 13.73 11.84
C GLU A 323 -15.80 12.47 11.02
N TYR A 324 -16.45 12.64 9.87
CA TYR A 324 -16.80 11.58 8.94
C TYR A 324 -15.56 10.89 8.36
N ALA A 325 -14.52 11.68 8.06
CA ALA A 325 -13.25 11.29 7.44
C ALA A 325 -13.48 10.47 6.15
N PRO A 326 -13.95 11.13 5.08
CA PRO A 326 -14.37 10.47 3.84
C PRO A 326 -13.19 9.90 3.07
N GLU A 327 -13.49 8.90 2.23
CA GLU A 327 -12.59 8.42 1.19
C GLU A 327 -12.34 9.54 0.16
N HIS A 328 -13.41 10.04 -0.48
CA HIS A 328 -13.37 11.17 -1.42
C HIS A 328 -14.12 12.38 -0.83
N LEU A 329 -13.45 13.54 -0.76
CA LEU A 329 -14.08 14.82 -0.39
C LEU A 329 -14.03 15.81 -1.54
N GLU A 330 -15.19 16.17 -2.06
CA GLU A 330 -15.34 17.24 -3.05
C GLU A 330 -15.76 18.56 -2.40
N ILE A 331 -15.12 19.65 -2.80
CA ILE A 331 -15.41 21.01 -2.34
C ILE A 331 -15.87 21.83 -3.54
N MET A 332 -17.18 21.92 -3.71
CA MET A 332 -17.85 22.61 -4.81
C MET A 332 -18.39 23.96 -4.34
N ILE A 333 -17.49 24.90 -4.07
CA ILE A 333 -17.82 26.25 -3.59
C ILE A 333 -17.12 27.31 -4.44
N LYS A 334 -17.44 28.59 -4.25
CA LYS A 334 -16.84 29.70 -5.01
C LYS A 334 -15.30 29.81 -4.92
N LYS A 335 -14.71 29.48 -3.77
CA LYS A 335 -13.26 29.55 -3.48
C LYS A 335 -12.79 28.31 -2.70
N PRO A 336 -12.70 27.13 -3.33
CA PRO A 336 -12.48 25.86 -2.64
C PRO A 336 -11.11 25.76 -1.95
N GLU A 337 -10.10 26.47 -2.45
CA GLU A 337 -8.72 26.45 -1.94
C GLU A 337 -8.63 26.97 -0.49
N LEU A 338 -9.57 27.84 -0.09
CA LEU A 338 -9.61 28.39 1.26
C LEU A 338 -9.92 27.33 2.33
N LEU A 339 -10.58 26.23 1.94
CA LEU A 339 -10.98 25.18 2.88
C LEU A 339 -9.93 24.08 3.04
N VAL A 340 -8.99 23.95 2.11
CA VAL A 340 -7.98 22.87 2.12
C VAL A 340 -7.24 22.79 3.45
N LYS A 341 -6.82 23.93 4.01
CA LYS A 341 -6.08 23.98 5.29
C LYS A 341 -6.94 23.63 6.51
N LYS A 342 -8.27 23.66 6.39
CA LYS A 342 -9.21 23.32 7.46
C LYS A 342 -9.65 21.86 7.42
N ILE A 343 -9.43 21.17 6.31
CA ILE A 343 -9.67 19.73 6.21
C ILE A 343 -8.51 18.99 6.88
N THR A 344 -8.82 18.22 7.91
CA THR A 344 -7.85 17.40 8.64
C THR A 344 -7.91 15.93 8.23
N ASN A 345 -9.07 15.44 7.79
CA ASN A 345 -9.27 14.03 7.45
C ASN A 345 -10.04 13.89 6.12
N ALA A 346 -9.36 13.40 5.08
CA ALA A 346 -9.95 12.94 3.83
C ALA A 346 -8.92 12.06 3.11
N GLY A 347 -9.36 11.01 2.40
CA GLY A 347 -8.47 10.19 1.59
C GLY A 347 -7.91 10.98 0.39
N SER A 348 -8.80 11.61 -0.37
CA SER A 348 -8.46 12.50 -1.49
C SER A 348 -9.40 13.72 -1.54
N LEU A 349 -8.85 14.88 -1.89
CA LEU A 349 -9.56 16.15 -2.00
C LEU A 349 -9.72 16.58 -3.46
N PHE A 350 -10.94 16.97 -3.82
CA PHE A 350 -11.32 17.41 -5.15
C PHE A 350 -11.86 18.84 -5.07
N LEU A 351 -11.25 19.77 -5.82
CA LEU A 351 -11.54 21.20 -5.66
C LEU A 351 -12.26 21.77 -6.89
N GLY A 352 -13.42 22.36 -6.65
CA GLY A 352 -14.19 23.09 -7.65
C GLY A 352 -14.98 22.21 -8.62
N ASN A 353 -15.82 22.88 -9.43
CA ASN A 353 -16.86 22.23 -10.25
C ASN A 353 -16.36 21.36 -11.41
N TRP A 354 -15.06 21.37 -11.71
CA TRP A 354 -14.47 20.62 -12.84
C TRP A 354 -13.66 19.40 -12.40
N THR A 355 -13.52 19.20 -11.09
CA THR A 355 -12.70 18.14 -10.52
C THR A 355 -13.61 17.03 -9.99
N ALA A 356 -14.40 16.42 -10.88
CA ALA A 356 -15.26 15.29 -10.55
C ALA A 356 -14.45 14.12 -9.97
N LYS A 357 -15.05 13.30 -9.10
CA LYS A 357 -14.45 12.06 -8.55
C LYS A 357 -13.72 11.22 -9.63
N SER A 358 -14.37 11.04 -10.78
CA SER A 358 -13.85 10.26 -11.91
C SER A 358 -12.50 10.78 -12.45
N THR A 359 -12.21 12.08 -12.30
CA THR A 359 -10.91 12.63 -12.69
C THR A 359 -9.77 12.04 -11.83
N GLY A 360 -10.01 11.87 -10.53
CA GLY A 360 -9.10 11.21 -9.58
C GLY A 360 -8.97 9.71 -9.83
N ASP A 361 -10.10 9.04 -10.08
CA ASP A 361 -10.14 7.60 -10.28
C ASP A 361 -9.32 7.12 -11.49
N TYR A 362 -9.16 7.98 -12.51
CA TYR A 362 -8.58 7.60 -13.79
C TYR A 362 -7.46 8.51 -14.29
N ALA A 363 -7.63 9.83 -14.33
CA ALA A 363 -6.86 10.65 -15.27
C ALA A 363 -5.87 11.64 -14.63
N THR A 364 -6.09 12.12 -13.41
CA THR A 364 -5.23 13.16 -12.81
C THR A 364 -3.85 12.66 -12.41
N GLY A 365 -3.71 11.36 -12.17
CA GLY A 365 -2.50 10.72 -11.64
C GLY A 365 -2.50 10.55 -10.12
N ALA A 366 -3.50 11.09 -9.42
CA ALA A 366 -3.76 10.75 -8.02
C ALA A 366 -4.09 9.26 -7.87
N ASN A 367 -3.86 8.69 -6.68
CA ASN A 367 -4.12 7.28 -6.41
C ASN A 367 -5.54 7.09 -5.88
N HIS A 368 -6.33 6.20 -6.49
CA HIS A 368 -7.70 5.91 -6.06
C HIS A 368 -7.79 4.82 -4.98
N ILE A 369 -6.67 4.24 -4.55
CA ILE A 369 -6.67 3.27 -3.47
C ILE A 369 -6.59 4.06 -2.17
N LEU A 370 -7.77 4.31 -1.63
CA LEU A 370 -7.99 5.25 -0.55
C LEU A 370 -8.54 4.56 0.70
N PRO A 371 -8.31 5.12 1.89
CA PRO A 371 -8.87 4.61 3.12
C PRO A 371 -10.35 4.96 3.23
N THR A 372 -11.19 3.98 3.56
CA THR A 372 -12.64 4.18 3.74
C THR A 372 -13.07 3.88 5.18
N GLY A 373 -14.34 4.08 5.52
CA GLY A 373 -14.89 3.77 6.84
C GLY A 373 -14.32 4.60 7.99
N GLY A 374 -13.90 5.82 7.69
CA GLY A 374 -13.29 6.75 8.64
C GLY A 374 -11.79 6.50 8.84
N MET A 375 -11.20 5.57 8.09
CA MET A 375 -9.78 5.25 8.18
C MET A 375 -8.88 6.37 7.66
N ALA A 376 -9.41 7.35 6.93
CA ALA A 376 -8.68 8.57 6.54
C ALA A 376 -8.19 9.40 7.75
N LYS A 377 -8.66 9.09 8.99
CA LYS A 377 -8.10 9.63 10.23
C LYS A 377 -6.69 9.11 10.57
N MET A 378 -6.29 7.97 9.99
CA MET A 378 -5.06 7.25 10.37
C MET A 378 -4.25 6.76 9.19
N TYR A 379 -4.89 6.50 8.05
CA TYR A 379 -4.26 5.98 6.85
C TYR A 379 -4.21 7.07 5.77
N PRO A 380 -3.09 7.17 5.03
CA PRO A 380 -3.01 8.04 3.86
C PRO A 380 -3.63 7.36 2.63
N PRO A 381 -3.86 8.10 1.53
CA PRO A 381 -3.97 7.51 0.20
C PRO A 381 -2.76 6.62 -0.10
N LEU A 382 -2.92 5.59 -0.93
CA LEU A 382 -1.78 4.76 -1.34
C LEU A 382 -0.77 5.62 -2.12
N GLY A 383 0.44 5.75 -1.57
CA GLY A 383 1.56 6.46 -2.18
C GLY A 383 2.76 5.56 -2.48
N VAL A 384 3.74 6.11 -3.19
CA VAL A 384 5.02 5.42 -3.50
C VAL A 384 5.82 5.08 -2.23
N ASP A 385 5.69 5.88 -1.19
CA ASP A 385 6.31 5.69 0.12
C ASP A 385 5.81 4.43 0.84
N ALA A 386 4.55 4.03 0.60
CA ALA A 386 3.98 2.81 1.16
C ALA A 386 4.69 1.52 0.69
N PHE A 387 5.46 1.61 -0.40
CA PHE A 387 6.29 0.54 -0.97
C PHE A 387 7.73 0.55 -0.48
N GLY A 388 8.06 1.39 0.51
CA GLY A 388 9.38 1.45 1.12
C GLY A 388 9.35 1.45 2.65
N LYS A 389 10.53 1.56 3.22
CA LYS A 389 10.76 1.65 4.66
C LYS A 389 11.99 2.51 4.95
N TRP A 390 11.97 3.16 6.11
CA TRP A 390 13.12 3.88 6.63
C TRP A 390 13.93 2.98 7.55
N MET A 391 15.24 2.88 7.29
CA MET A 391 16.19 2.22 8.17
C MET A 391 17.01 3.28 8.90
N GLN A 392 17.00 3.28 10.23
CA GLN A 392 17.82 4.19 11.02
C GLN A 392 19.29 3.76 10.95
N VAL A 393 20.17 4.74 10.77
CA VAL A 393 21.61 4.54 10.78
C VAL A 393 22.21 5.48 11.81
N GLN A 394 23.10 4.93 12.63
CA GLN A 394 23.78 5.67 13.68
C GLN A 394 25.28 5.41 13.60
N LYS A 395 26.05 6.48 13.74
CA LYS A 395 27.52 6.44 13.78
C LYS A 395 27.98 7.16 15.03
N CYS A 396 28.79 6.47 15.81
CA CYS A 396 29.38 7.02 17.02
C CYS A 396 30.90 6.87 16.95
N THR A 397 31.61 7.99 17.03
CA THR A 397 33.07 8.02 17.19
C THR A 397 33.46 7.59 18.61
N LYS A 398 34.75 7.33 18.85
CA LYS A 398 35.22 7.00 20.20
C LYS A 398 34.97 8.15 21.17
N GLU A 399 35.26 9.38 20.73
CA GLU A 399 35.07 10.62 21.49
C GLU A 399 33.58 10.88 21.76
N GLY A 400 32.72 10.63 20.77
CA GLY A 400 31.27 10.70 20.94
C GLY A 400 30.77 9.68 21.97
N LEU A 401 31.26 8.43 21.90
CA LEU A 401 30.85 7.38 22.82
C LEU A 401 31.32 7.67 24.25
N GLU A 402 32.51 8.25 24.42
CA GLU A 402 33.05 8.63 25.73
C GLU A 402 32.14 9.62 26.44
N LYS A 403 31.59 10.60 25.70
CA LYS A 403 30.65 11.59 26.24
C LYS A 403 29.35 10.99 26.76
N ILE A 404 28.81 9.99 26.09
CA ILE A 404 27.53 9.36 26.48
C ILE A 404 27.70 8.08 27.29
N LYS A 405 28.95 7.67 27.58
CA LYS A 405 29.26 6.43 28.30
C LYS A 405 28.54 6.38 29.65
N ASN A 406 28.74 7.40 30.48
CA ASN A 406 28.19 7.43 31.84
C ASN A 406 26.65 7.43 31.80
N THR A 407 26.05 8.12 30.84
CA THR A 407 24.59 8.08 30.62
C THR A 407 24.14 6.65 30.35
N ILE A 408 24.75 5.94 29.40
CA ILE A 408 24.37 4.56 29.05
C ILE A 408 24.58 3.62 30.24
N GLU A 409 25.74 3.70 30.92
CA GLU A 409 26.04 2.82 32.06
C GLU A 409 25.11 3.04 33.26
N THR A 410 24.69 4.28 33.49
CA THR A 410 23.75 4.64 34.58
C THR A 410 22.36 4.12 34.26
N ILE A 411 21.83 4.41 33.07
CA ILE A 411 20.50 3.96 32.68
C ILE A 411 20.44 2.43 32.61
N ALA A 412 21.44 1.78 31.99
CA ALA A 412 21.49 0.32 31.94
C ALA A 412 21.62 -0.34 33.32
N GLN A 413 22.16 0.36 34.32
CA GLN A 413 22.18 -0.14 35.70
C GLN A 413 20.81 0.01 36.37
N VAL A 414 20.12 1.12 36.16
CA VAL A 414 18.75 1.34 36.67
C VAL A 414 17.76 0.35 36.04
N GLU A 415 17.93 0.03 34.76
CA GLU A 415 17.12 -0.97 34.04
C GLU A 415 17.57 -2.42 34.33
N GLU A 416 18.56 -2.63 35.19
CA GLU A 416 19.10 -3.95 35.53
C GLU A 416 19.57 -4.76 34.31
N LEU A 417 20.16 -4.07 33.32
CA LEU A 417 20.68 -4.63 32.07
C LEU A 417 22.23 -4.64 32.05
N PRO A 418 22.91 -5.52 32.82
CA PRO A 418 24.37 -5.49 32.98
C PRO A 418 25.12 -5.73 31.66
N ALA A 419 24.56 -6.50 30.73
CA ALA A 419 25.13 -6.72 29.41
C ALA A 419 25.12 -5.44 28.55
N HIS A 420 24.07 -4.61 28.64
CA HIS A 420 23.98 -3.33 27.95
C HIS A 420 25.05 -2.37 28.48
N LYS A 421 25.18 -2.25 29.81
CA LYS A 421 26.26 -1.50 30.47
C LYS A 421 27.64 -1.96 29.99
N ASN A 422 27.94 -3.25 30.13
CA ASN A 422 29.25 -3.80 29.79
C ASN A 422 29.60 -3.65 28.31
N SER A 423 28.60 -3.65 27.42
CA SER A 423 28.81 -3.41 25.99
C SER A 423 29.56 -2.08 25.76
N VAL A 424 29.24 -1.02 26.51
CA VAL A 424 29.97 0.25 26.40
C VAL A 424 31.26 0.20 27.20
N SER A 425 31.24 -0.27 28.45
CA SER A 425 32.39 -0.26 29.35
C SER A 425 33.64 -0.91 28.74
N ILE A 426 33.48 -2.06 28.08
CA ILE A 426 34.60 -2.83 27.53
C ILE A 426 35.35 -2.09 26.41
N ARG A 427 34.70 -1.17 25.69
CA ARG A 427 35.31 -0.36 24.62
C ARG A 427 36.33 0.65 25.16
N PHE A 428 36.30 0.93 26.47
CA PHE A 428 37.24 1.81 27.16
C PHE A 428 38.20 1.07 28.11
N LYS A 429 38.04 -0.25 28.28
CA LYS A 429 39.03 -1.05 29.01
C LYS A 429 40.29 -1.18 28.16
N LYS A 430 41.43 -0.69 28.67
CA LYS A 430 42.74 -0.95 28.05
C LYS A 430 42.98 -2.47 28.04
N LYS A 431 43.41 -3.04 26.91
CA LYS A 431 44.00 -4.39 26.91
C LYS A 431 45.18 -4.36 27.88
N LYS A 432 45.16 -5.18 28.94
CA LYS A 432 46.41 -5.47 29.67
C LYS A 432 47.39 -6.03 28.63
N PRO A 433 48.61 -5.48 28.48
CA PRO A 433 49.62 -6.14 27.67
C PRO A 433 49.79 -7.56 28.21
N PHE A 434 49.89 -8.55 27.32
CA PHE A 434 50.29 -9.89 27.72
C PHE A 434 51.60 -9.77 28.51
N PRO A 435 51.76 -10.45 29.65
CA PRO A 435 53.03 -10.45 30.35
C PRO A 435 54.09 -11.01 29.38
N THR A 436 55.05 -10.17 29.02
CA THR A 436 56.26 -10.62 28.33
C THR A 436 56.95 -11.61 29.23
N VAL A 437 56.86 -12.89 28.91
CA VAL A 437 57.70 -13.92 29.53
C VAL A 437 59.14 -13.62 29.10
N SER A 438 59.90 -13.01 30.01
CA SER A 438 61.35 -12.90 29.91
C SER A 438 61.93 -14.31 29.96
N PHE A 439 62.28 -14.88 28.82
CA PHE A 439 63.14 -16.07 28.77
C PHE A 439 64.57 -15.64 29.11
N SER A 440 64.96 -15.78 30.38
CA SER A 440 66.37 -15.88 30.74
C SER A 440 66.93 -17.17 30.14
N ARG A 441 67.74 -17.06 29.08
CA ARG A 441 68.49 -18.19 28.51
C ARG A 441 69.47 -18.74 29.55
N PRO A 442 69.49 -20.06 29.83
CA PRO A 442 70.62 -20.67 30.50
C PRO A 442 71.82 -20.73 29.55
N LEU A 443 73.00 -20.32 30.03
CA LEU A 443 74.27 -20.53 29.37
C LEU A 443 74.56 -22.05 29.31
N LEU A 444 74.45 -22.63 28.11
CA LEU A 444 74.95 -23.97 27.80
C LEU A 444 76.16 -23.84 26.87
N SER A 445 77.33 -24.11 27.43
CA SER A 445 78.60 -24.23 26.72
C SER A 445 78.66 -25.52 25.91
N PHE A 446 78.93 -25.42 24.60
CA PHE A 446 79.25 -26.57 23.74
C PHE A 446 80.72 -26.54 23.28
N PRO A 447 81.43 -27.68 23.22
CA PRO A 447 82.82 -27.75 22.79
C PRO A 447 82.95 -27.81 21.26
N ARG A 448 84.02 -27.17 20.74
CA ARG A 448 84.37 -27.07 19.31
C ARG A 448 84.78 -28.44 18.73
N LYS A 449 84.28 -28.78 17.54
CA LYS A 449 84.88 -29.81 16.66
C LYS A 449 85.51 -29.16 15.41
N ARG A 450 86.69 -29.67 15.07
CA ARG A 450 87.60 -29.24 13.99
C ARG A 450 87.06 -29.51 12.59
N GLU A 451 87.43 -28.62 11.67
CA GLU A 451 87.27 -28.71 10.22
C GLU A 451 88.15 -29.80 9.58
N SER A 452 87.66 -30.40 8.51
CA SER A 452 88.49 -31.01 7.46
C SER A 452 88.03 -30.47 6.09
N ARG A 453 88.98 -29.90 5.35
CA ARG A 453 88.85 -29.44 3.96
C ARG A 453 89.14 -30.60 3.00
N THR A 454 88.35 -30.71 1.93
CA THR A 454 88.87 -31.15 0.62
C THR A 454 88.12 -30.47 -0.53
N LEU A 455 88.87 -30.24 -1.60
CA LEU A 455 88.70 -29.35 -2.74
C LEU A 455 88.06 -30.01 -3.98
N LEU A 456 87.81 -29.16 -5.00
CA LEU A 456 87.67 -29.42 -6.46
C LEU A 456 86.26 -29.88 -6.92
N THR A 457 85.65 -29.45 -8.03
CA THR A 457 85.98 -28.51 -9.12
C THR A 457 84.74 -28.32 -10.00
N THR A 458 84.54 -27.08 -10.48
CA THR A 458 84.02 -26.64 -11.78
C THR A 458 83.13 -27.55 -12.65
N ARG A 459 81.97 -27.01 -13.10
CA ARG A 459 81.72 -26.71 -14.54
C ARG A 459 80.49 -25.81 -14.76
N LYS A 460 80.69 -24.82 -15.64
CA LYS A 460 79.75 -23.83 -16.19
C LYS A 460 78.83 -24.45 -17.24
N TYR A 461 77.62 -23.89 -17.43
CA TYR A 461 76.94 -23.53 -18.70
C TYR A 461 75.81 -22.53 -18.32
N ARG A 462 75.83 -21.23 -18.69
CA ARG A 462 75.35 -20.57 -19.94
C ARG A 462 74.08 -21.20 -20.52
N VAL A 463 73.05 -20.53 -21.05
CA VAL A 463 72.63 -19.13 -21.25
C VAL A 463 71.17 -19.21 -21.80
N THR A 464 70.34 -18.21 -21.46
CA THR A 464 69.08 -17.72 -22.07
C THR A 464 68.28 -18.57 -23.09
N LYS A 465 66.95 -18.58 -22.92
CA LYS A 465 66.04 -17.69 -23.68
C LYS A 465 64.81 -17.37 -22.85
#